data_AF-A0A7K3KPB8-F1
#
_entry.id   AF-A0A7K3KPB8-F1
#
_cell.length_a   1.000
_cell.length_b   1.000
_cell.length_c   1.000
_cell.angle_alpha   90.00
_cell.angle_beta   90.00
_cell.angle_gamma   90.00
#
_symmetry.space_group_name_H-M   'P 1'
#
loop_
_entity.id
_entity.type
_entity.pdbx_description
1 polymer ?
#
loop_
_entity_poly.entity_id
_entity_poly.type
_entity_poly.pdbx_seq_one_letter_code
_entity_poly.pdbx_strand_id
1 'polypeptide(L)' 'MPANSELMAGVTAKSPKDGDLTNNINMDTSAVNAAKAGTYTVTYSVTAPTGGLSTTTSRTITFQ' A
#
# COMPACT_ATOMS: atom_id res chain seq x y z
N MET A 1 -2.29 9.84 13.40
CA MET A 1 -2.06 9.26 12.05
C MET A 1 -3.16 8.25 11.80
N PRO A 2 -3.69 8.13 10.57
CA PRO A 2 -4.66 7.10 10.24
C PRO A 2 -4.07 5.73 10.55
N ALA A 3 -4.91 4.78 10.95
CA ALA A 3 -4.46 3.43 11.20
C ALA A 3 -4.04 2.77 9.87
N ASN A 4 -3.03 1.88 9.89
CA ASN A 4 -2.61 1.16 8.68
C ASN A 4 -3.78 0.39 8.05
N SER A 5 -4.75 -0.06 8.85
CA SER A 5 -5.98 -0.70 8.37
C SER A 5 -6.85 0.22 7.50
N GLU A 6 -6.90 1.52 7.79
CA GLU A 6 -7.63 2.50 7.00
C GLU A 6 -6.92 2.78 5.67
N LEU A 7 -5.58 2.81 5.69
CA LEU A 7 -4.77 2.98 4.48
C LEU A 7 -4.78 1.74 3.58
N MET A 8 -4.90 0.54 4.16
CA MET A 8 -5.08 -0.72 3.41
C MET A 8 -6.51 -0.95 2.90
N ALA A 9 -7.48 -0.11 3.28
CA ALA A 9 -8.86 -0.32 2.89
C ALA A 9 -9.02 -0.33 1.36
N GLY A 10 -9.47 -1.47 0.82
CA GLY A 10 -9.68 -1.69 -0.61
C GLY A 10 -8.42 -2.04 -1.40
N VAL A 11 -7.25 -2.13 -0.76
CA VAL A 11 -6.01 -2.57 -1.39
C VAL A 11 -5.93 -4.09 -1.32
N THR A 12 -5.72 -4.74 -2.47
CA THR A 12 -5.55 -6.20 -2.56
C THR A 12 -4.44 -6.54 -3.52
N ALA A 13 -3.77 -7.67 -3.30
CA ALA A 13 -2.78 -8.20 -4.23
C ALA A 13 -3.10 -9.67 -4.53
N LYS A 14 -3.10 -10.04 -5.81
CA LYS A 14 -3.34 -11.42 -6.25
C LYS A 14 -2.31 -11.85 -7.27
N SER A 15 -1.76 -13.03 -7.07
CA SER A 15 -0.89 -13.74 -8.02
C SER A 15 -1.65 -14.95 -8.57
N PRO A 16 -1.62 -15.19 -9.90
CA PRO A 16 -2.18 -16.41 -10.48
C PRO A 16 -1.54 -17.71 -9.93
N LYS A 17 -0.28 -17.62 -9.46
CA LYS A 17 0.48 -18.78 -8.96
C LYS A 17 0.45 -18.92 -7.45
N ASP A 18 0.50 -17.80 -6.72
CA ASP A 18 0.65 -17.79 -5.26
C ASP A 18 -0.66 -17.46 -4.52
N GLY A 19 -1.73 -17.11 -5.25
CA GLY A 19 -3.02 -16.76 -4.66
C GLY A 19 -3.06 -15.34 -4.11
N ASP A 20 -3.71 -15.16 -2.95
CA ASP A 20 -3.87 -13.86 -2.31
C ASP A 20 -2.59 -13.46 -1.56
N LEU A 21 -2.02 -12.32 -1.96
CA LEU A 21 -0.79 -11.76 -1.40
C LEU A 21 -1.07 -10.45 -0.64
N THR A 22 -2.33 -10.15 -0.31
CA THR A 22 -2.71 -8.88 0.34
C THR A 22 -1.98 -8.67 1.66
N ASN A 23 -1.72 -9.73 2.42
CA ASN A 23 -0.96 -9.67 3.67
C ASN A 23 0.56 -9.51 3.47
N ASN A 24 1.04 -9.64 2.23
CA ASN A 24 2.46 -9.49 1.86
C ASN A 24 2.75 -8.09 1.29
N ILE A 25 1.74 -7.22 1.24
CA ILE A 25 1.92 -5.85 0.77
C ILE A 25 2.77 -5.07 1.78
N ASN A 26 3.86 -4.51 1.29
CA ASN A 26 4.65 -3.52 1.99
C ASN A 26 4.06 -2.13 1.73
N MET A 27 3.72 -1.41 2.80
CA MET A 27 3.20 -0.05 2.74
C MET A 27 4.27 0.95 3.17
N ASP A 28 4.59 1.90 2.31
CA ASP A 28 5.44 3.05 2.63
C ASP A 28 4.58 4.30 2.85
N THR A 29 4.58 4.76 4.11
CA THR A 29 3.92 5.99 4.57
C THR A 29 4.92 7.04 5.05
N SER A 30 6.22 6.90 4.74
CA SER A 30 7.28 7.78 5.24
C SER A 30 7.05 9.26 4.89
N ALA A 31 6.40 9.52 3.74
CA ALA A 31 6.05 10.86 3.30
C ALA A 31 4.75 11.42 3.93
N VAL A 32 3.95 10.60 4.61
CA VAL A 32 2.63 10.99 5.12
C VAL A 32 2.75 11.75 6.44
N ASN A 33 2.25 12.98 6.47
CA ASN A 33 2.07 13.73 7.71
C ASN A 33 0.59 14.06 7.94
N ALA A 34 -0.10 13.18 8.66
CA ALA A 34 -1.53 13.35 8.96
C ALA A 34 -1.84 14.47 9.98
N ALA A 35 -0.84 15.10 10.60
CA ALA A 35 -1.04 16.23 11.50
C ALA A 35 -1.05 17.58 10.75
N LYS A 36 -0.79 17.56 9.44
CA LYS A 36 -0.76 18.76 8.60
C LYS A 36 -1.70 18.57 7.42
N ALA A 37 -2.57 19.57 7.20
CA ALA A 37 -3.40 19.63 6.02
C ALA A 37 -2.52 19.63 4.76
N GLY A 38 -2.90 18.82 3.78
CA GLY A 38 -2.09 18.60 2.59
C GLY A 38 -2.39 17.27 1.93
N THR A 39 -1.74 17.09 0.78
CA THR A 39 -1.86 15.88 -0.03
C THR A 39 -0.57 15.09 0.07
N TYR A 40 -0.71 13.80 0.36
CA TYR A 40 0.41 12.89 0.57
C TYR A 40 0.24 11.62 -0.27
N THR A 41 1.37 11.01 -0.61
CA THR A 41 1.39 9.76 -1.38
C THR A 41 1.74 8.60 -0.45
N VAL A 42 0.92 7.55 -0.49
CA VAL A 42 1.23 6.24 0.09
C VAL A 42 1.62 5.31 -1.04
N THR A 43 2.70 4.56 -0.88
CA THR A 43 3.16 3.58 -1.87
C THR A 43 2.99 2.18 -1.33
N TYR A 44 2.45 1.29 -2.17
CA TYR A 44 2.24 -0.12 -1.86
C TYR A 44 3.08 -0.94 -2.84
N SER A 45 3.85 -1.88 -2.32
CA SER A 45 4.60 -2.83 -3.13
C SER A 45 4.41 -4.24 -2.65
N VAL A 46 4.45 -5.20 -3.55
CA VAL A 46 4.40 -6.62 -3.23
C VAL A 46 5.23 -7.40 -4.23
N THR A 47 5.95 -8.41 -3.74
CA THR A 47 6.72 -9.31 -4.58
C THR A 47 6.16 -10.72 -4.43
N ALA A 48 5.82 -11.33 -5.55
CA ALA A 48 5.35 -12.70 -5.61
C ALA A 48 6.48 -13.65 -5.16
N PRO A 49 6.20 -14.58 -4.22
CA PRO A 49 7.19 -15.58 -3.80
C PRO A 49 7.69 -16.42 -4.98
N THR A 50 6.77 -16.87 -5.84
CA THR A 50 7.12 -17.64 -7.03
C THR A 50 7.45 -16.72 -8.20
N GLY A 51 8.66 -16.85 -8.73
CA GLY A 51 9.11 -16.12 -9.93
C GLY A 51 9.51 -14.65 -9.67
N GLY A 52 9.37 -14.15 -8.45
CA GLY A 52 9.94 -12.86 -8.03
C GLY A 52 9.34 -11.63 -8.72
N LEU A 53 8.15 -11.75 -9.29
CA LEU A 53 7.48 -10.62 -9.94
C LEU A 53 7.04 -9.60 -8.89
N SER A 54 7.47 -8.35 -9.05
CA SER A 54 7.12 -7.25 -8.15
C SER A 54 6.20 -6.26 -8.84
N THR A 55 5.26 -5.72 -8.08
CA THR A 55 4.40 -4.62 -8.54
C THR A 55 4.31 -3.54 -7.47
N THR A 56 4.16 -2.31 -7.94
CA THR A 56 4.08 -1.12 -7.10
C THR A 56 2.94 -0.24 -7.58
N THR A 57 2.15 0.27 -6.64
CA THR A 57 1.12 1.27 -6.91
C THR A 57 1.10 2.31 -5.80
N SER A 58 0.50 3.46 -6.06
CA SER A 58 0.43 4.55 -5.11
C SER A 58 -0.97 5.11 -5.00
N ARG A 59 -1.32 5.57 -3.80
CA ARG A 59 -2.59 6.26 -3.53
C ARG A 59 -2.30 7.64 -2.96
N THR A 60 -3.00 8.62 -3.50
CA THR A 60 -3.02 9.97 -2.96
C THR A 60 -4.06 10.06 -1.86
N ILE A 61 -3.66 10.58 -0.70
CA ILE A 61 -4.52 10.86 0.44
C ILE A 61 -4.46 12.35 0.75
N THR A 62 -5.60 12.94 1.09
CA THR A 62 -5.71 14.36 1.38
C THR A 62 -6.22 14.53 2.80
N PHE A 63 -5.48 15.29 3.61
CA PHE A 63 -5.90 15.77 4.92
C PHE A 63 -6.32 17.23 4.78
N GLN A 64 -7.41 17.59 5.44
CA GLN A 64 -7.97 18.95 5.48
C GLN A 64 -7.90 19.47 6.92
#